data_AF-A0A7K4ZXS0-F1
#
_entry.id   AF-A0A7K4ZXS0-F1
#
_cell.length_a   1.000
_cell.length_b   1.000
_cell.length_c   1.000
_cell.angle_alpha   90.00
_cell.angle_beta   90.00
_cell.angle_gamma   90.00
#
_symmetry.space_group_name_H-M   'P 1'
#
loop_
_entity.id
_entity.type
_entity.pdbx_description
1 polymer ?
#
loop_
_entity_poly.entity_id
_entity_poly.type
_entity_poly.pdbx_seq_one_letter_code
_entity_poly.pdbx_strand_id
1 'polypeptide(L)'
;YKLKADFFSTGEATLYLFNSGAQQLFEVKAFHEEYRSWFIGQTVQQDGRLLFVTPMDPLFLILYYLIKADKEQQGKFQPLDQVVLDSDYPNCPLLLKCVDVKQHIHHITEEKEIGSQKFHKYSQENTLKWLKKKVTQTVKALKSNNICVGERVHAATFISDKPITDTNEDYIRYAHGLISDYIPEDLSKELLKYLGLPELKSPTQEPPLKKRKLSDAPVEANEDYTKFNTSDLKPKKANSKMSAAQKALAKVDKTGMKSISTFFSSKPKATK
;
A
#
# COMPACT_ATOMS: atom_id res chain seq x y z
N TYR A 1 12.79 18.77 -4.87
CA TYR A 1 13.08 18.74 -6.30
C TYR A 1 12.27 17.65 -6.96
N LYS A 2 11.72 17.87 -8.15
CA LYS A 2 11.07 16.81 -8.93
C LYS A 2 12.15 16.05 -9.72
N LEU A 3 12.03 14.74 -9.83
CA LEU A 3 12.85 13.89 -10.71
C LEU A 3 11.91 13.03 -11.57
N LYS A 4 12.38 12.61 -12.76
CA LYS A 4 11.59 11.81 -13.70
C LYS A 4 11.13 10.52 -13.04
N ALA A 5 9.85 10.22 -13.20
CA ALA A 5 9.19 9.08 -12.56
C ALA A 5 8.51 8.14 -13.56
N ASP A 6 8.81 8.29 -14.86
CA ASP A 6 8.63 7.24 -15.89
C ASP A 6 9.33 5.91 -15.51
N PHE A 7 10.06 5.91 -14.39
CA PHE A 7 10.84 4.82 -13.85
C PHE A 7 10.13 4.02 -12.74
N PHE A 8 9.19 4.62 -12.03
CA PHE A 8 8.34 3.91 -11.05
C PHE A 8 7.05 3.51 -11.75
N SER A 9 6.37 2.44 -11.28
CA SER A 9 5.20 1.82 -11.92
C SER A 9 4.10 2.78 -12.42
N THR A 10 4.10 4.05 -12.02
CA THR A 10 3.04 5.02 -12.28
C THR A 10 3.36 6.15 -13.27
N GLY A 11 4.62 6.40 -13.67
CA GLY A 11 4.92 7.45 -14.67
C GLY A 11 4.70 8.90 -14.25
N GLU A 12 4.44 9.18 -12.97
CA GLU A 12 4.10 10.53 -12.47
C GLU A 12 5.24 11.17 -11.66
N ALA A 13 5.68 12.38 -12.03
CA ALA A 13 6.80 13.07 -11.39
C ALA A 13 6.73 13.11 -9.85
N THR A 14 7.72 12.49 -9.19
CA THR A 14 7.78 12.36 -7.73
C THR A 14 8.65 13.46 -7.10
N LEU A 15 8.29 13.87 -5.87
CA LEU A 15 9.04 14.85 -5.09
C LEU A 15 10.12 14.15 -4.24
N TYR A 16 11.35 14.67 -4.35
CA TYR A 16 12.50 14.28 -3.53
C TYR A 16 13.05 15.46 -2.75
N LEU A 17 13.62 15.16 -1.58
CA LEU A 17 14.34 16.10 -0.74
C LEU A 17 15.82 15.70 -0.68
N PHE A 18 16.70 16.69 -0.81
CA PHE A 18 18.13 16.51 -0.54
C PHE A 18 18.46 17.23 0.77
N ASN A 19 19.35 16.65 1.57
CA ASN A 19 19.89 17.37 2.73
C ASN A 19 20.78 18.55 2.30
N SER A 20 21.12 19.41 3.27
CA SER A 20 22.09 20.48 3.08
C SER A 20 23.41 19.91 2.56
N GLY A 21 23.76 20.26 1.32
CA GLY A 21 24.96 19.75 0.63
C GLY A 21 24.73 18.58 -0.35
N ALA A 22 23.50 18.10 -0.51
CA ALA A 22 23.13 17.02 -1.44
C ALA A 22 23.94 15.72 -1.25
N GLN A 23 24.25 15.39 0.00
CA GLN A 23 24.96 14.16 0.36
C GLN A 23 24.01 12.97 0.60
N GLN A 24 22.78 13.26 0.99
CA GLN A 24 21.74 12.27 1.27
C GLN A 24 20.44 12.62 0.55
N LEU A 25 19.80 11.59 0.01
CA LEU A 25 18.53 11.67 -0.70
C LEU A 25 17.40 11.13 0.19
N PHE A 26 16.25 11.81 0.13
CA PHE A 26 15.02 11.39 0.77
C PHE A 26 13.87 11.41 -0.24
N GLU A 27 13.03 10.40 -0.19
CA GLU A 27 11.76 10.40 -0.90
C GLU A 27 10.67 11.07 -0.04
N VAL A 28 9.72 11.73 -0.71
CA VAL A 28 8.55 12.32 -0.03
C VAL A 28 7.31 11.52 -0.43
N LYS A 29 6.69 10.85 0.54
CA LYS A 29 5.44 10.09 0.36
C LYS A 29 4.29 10.83 1.05
N ALA A 30 3.11 10.78 0.45
CA ALA A 30 1.91 11.36 1.04
C ALA A 30 0.93 10.24 1.42
N PHE A 31 0.59 10.14 2.69
CA PHE A 31 -0.58 9.39 3.11
C PHE A 31 -1.82 10.25 2.90
N HIS A 32 -2.76 9.74 2.13
CA HIS A 32 -3.99 10.42 1.77
C HIS A 32 -5.18 9.50 2.05
N GLU A 33 -6.17 10.05 2.73
CA GLU A 33 -7.46 9.39 2.98
C GLU A 33 -8.57 10.44 2.80
N GLU A 34 -9.70 10.03 2.23
CA GLU A 34 -10.82 10.93 1.96
C GLU A 34 -11.45 11.47 3.25
N TYR A 35 -11.99 12.69 3.19
CA TYR A 35 -12.69 13.35 4.30
C TYR A 35 -11.81 13.45 5.57
N ARG A 36 -10.58 13.94 5.41
CA ARG A 36 -9.64 14.24 6.50
C ARG A 36 -9.21 15.70 6.47
N SER A 37 -8.97 16.26 7.65
CA SER A 37 -8.41 17.61 7.87
C SER A 37 -7.58 17.61 9.16
N TRP A 38 -6.68 18.58 9.30
CA TRP A 38 -5.88 18.75 10.51
C TRP A 38 -6.29 20.00 11.28
N PHE A 39 -6.36 19.90 12.61
CA PHE A 39 -6.39 21.07 13.48
C PHE A 39 -4.96 21.34 13.95
N ILE A 40 -4.39 22.47 13.54
CA ILE A 40 -3.00 22.84 13.82
C ILE A 40 -3.02 24.13 14.64
N GLY A 41 -2.83 23.99 15.95
CA GLY A 41 -3.00 25.12 16.87
C GLY A 41 -4.46 25.62 16.84
N GLN A 42 -4.67 26.86 16.39
CA GLN A 42 -5.99 27.50 16.28
C GLN A 42 -6.49 27.58 14.82
N THR A 43 -5.83 26.91 13.88
CA THR A 43 -6.23 26.88 12.47
C THR A 43 -6.68 25.49 12.04
N VAL A 44 -7.53 25.47 11.01
CA VAL A 44 -7.96 24.23 10.35
C VAL A 44 -7.28 24.16 8.99
N GLN A 45 -6.45 23.13 8.81
CA GLN A 45 -5.86 22.80 7.52
C GLN A 45 -6.80 21.82 6.81
N GLN A 46 -7.40 22.28 5.71
CA GLN A 46 -8.32 21.47 4.91
C GLN A 46 -7.64 20.23 4.32
N ASP A 47 -6.38 20.36 3.89
CA ASP A 47 -5.61 19.24 3.36
C ASP A 47 -5.25 18.27 4.50
N GLY A 48 -5.94 17.13 4.56
CA GLY A 48 -5.71 16.07 5.54
C GLY A 48 -4.51 15.17 5.24
N ARG A 49 -3.72 15.42 4.19
CA ARG A 49 -2.57 14.56 3.86
C ARG A 49 -1.49 14.62 4.94
N LEU A 50 -0.86 13.48 5.20
CA LEU A 50 0.33 13.37 6.06
C LEU A 50 1.54 13.06 5.18
N LEU A 51 2.52 13.95 5.18
CA LEU A 51 3.75 13.78 4.41
C LEU A 51 4.81 13.06 5.24
N PHE A 52 5.40 12.02 4.65
CA PHE A 52 6.55 11.30 5.18
C PHE A 52 7.78 11.61 4.34
N VAL A 53 8.89 11.89 5.01
CA VAL A 53 10.20 12.08 4.38
C VAL A 53 11.08 10.94 4.85
N THR A 54 11.35 9.98 3.98
CA THR A 54 12.09 8.75 4.31
C THR A 54 13.41 8.70 3.55
N PRO A 55 14.51 8.23 4.16
CA PRO A 55 15.77 8.04 3.46
C PRO A 55 15.58 7.11 2.25
N MET A 56 16.14 7.49 1.11
CA MET A 56 16.02 6.74 -0.14
C MET A 56 17.40 6.37 -0.66
N ASP A 57 17.56 5.12 -1.12
CA ASP A 57 18.79 4.70 -1.77
C ASP A 57 18.89 5.33 -3.18
N PRO A 58 19.87 6.22 -3.43
CA PRO A 58 20.00 6.91 -4.71
C PRO A 58 20.34 5.98 -5.87
N LEU A 59 20.82 4.75 -5.62
CA LEU A 59 21.11 3.79 -6.68
C LEU A 59 19.88 3.41 -7.50
N PHE A 60 18.68 3.38 -6.91
CA PHE A 60 17.45 3.13 -7.67
C PHE A 60 17.25 4.21 -8.74
N LEU A 61 17.47 5.48 -8.42
CA LEU A 61 17.34 6.56 -9.41
C LEU A 61 18.45 6.53 -10.46
N ILE A 62 19.68 6.16 -10.08
CA ILE A 62 20.79 6.06 -11.04
C ILE A 62 20.62 4.86 -11.97
N LEU A 63 20.05 3.77 -11.47
CA LEU A 63 19.74 2.59 -12.27
C LEU A 63 18.87 2.93 -13.48
N TYR A 64 17.91 3.85 -13.35
CA TYR A 64 17.14 4.37 -14.48
C TYR A 64 18.04 4.92 -15.60
N TYR A 65 18.90 5.87 -15.23
CA TYR A 65 19.77 6.55 -16.18
C TYR A 65 20.76 5.59 -16.84
N LEU A 66 21.27 4.62 -16.07
CA LEU A 66 22.15 3.58 -16.58
C LEU A 66 21.44 2.67 -17.59
N ILE A 67 20.23 2.18 -17.28
CA ILE A 67 19.46 1.34 -18.20
C ILE A 67 19.09 2.12 -19.46
N LYS A 68 18.71 3.40 -19.32
CA LYS A 68 18.40 4.28 -20.45
C LYS A 68 19.63 4.46 -21.35
N ALA A 69 20.78 4.81 -20.76
CA ALA A 69 22.02 4.98 -21.49
C ALA A 69 22.48 3.68 -22.18
N ASP A 70 22.30 2.52 -21.53
CA ASP A 70 22.63 1.22 -22.11
C ASP A 70 21.79 0.93 -23.37
N LYS A 71 20.48 1.20 -23.31
CA LYS A 71 19.55 1.07 -24.44
C LYS A 71 19.86 2.04 -25.58
N GLU A 72 20.17 3.31 -25.28
CA GLU A 72 20.43 4.35 -26.27
C GLU A 72 21.83 4.25 -26.91
N GLN A 73 22.83 3.83 -26.14
CA GLN A 73 24.25 3.87 -26.54
C GLN A 73 24.87 2.49 -26.79
N GLN A 74 24.04 1.43 -26.83
CA GLN A 74 24.47 0.04 -27.10
C GLN A 74 25.57 -0.47 -26.16
N GLY A 75 25.46 -0.19 -24.86
CA GLY A 75 26.39 -0.72 -23.84
C GLY A 75 27.82 -0.18 -23.88
N LYS A 76 27.99 1.10 -24.24
CA LYS A 76 29.29 1.78 -24.13
C LYS A 76 29.61 2.16 -22.68
N PHE A 77 30.90 2.18 -22.35
CA PHE A 77 31.40 2.68 -21.07
C PHE A 77 31.42 4.21 -21.09
N GLN A 78 30.76 4.85 -20.12
CA GLN A 78 30.62 6.31 -20.07
C GLN A 78 30.88 6.86 -18.66
N PRO A 79 31.36 8.11 -18.53
CA PRO A 79 31.43 8.80 -17.24
C PRO A 79 30.02 9.02 -16.68
N LEU A 80 29.86 8.93 -15.35
CA LEU A 80 28.55 9.10 -14.70
C LEU A 80 27.93 10.48 -14.97
N ASP A 81 28.75 11.52 -15.10
CA ASP A 81 28.30 12.88 -15.43
C ASP A 81 27.61 12.98 -16.80
N GLN A 82 27.92 12.05 -17.72
CA GLN A 82 27.29 11.97 -19.04
C GLN A 82 26.04 11.07 -19.04
N VAL A 83 25.99 10.09 -18.13
CA VAL A 83 24.86 9.17 -17.99
C VAL A 83 23.68 9.85 -17.29
N VAL A 84 23.95 10.59 -16.21
CA VAL A 84 22.91 11.24 -15.39
C VAL A 84 22.60 12.65 -15.92
N LEU A 85 22.08 12.70 -17.14
CA LEU A 85 21.66 13.94 -17.81
C LEU A 85 20.19 13.85 -18.24
N ASP A 86 19.40 14.83 -17.82
CA ASP A 86 17.97 14.90 -18.13
C ASP A 86 17.54 16.36 -18.34
N SER A 87 17.04 16.67 -19.54
CA SER A 87 16.54 18.00 -19.89
C SER A 87 15.27 18.37 -19.13
N ASP A 88 14.43 17.37 -18.83
CA ASP A 88 13.16 17.57 -18.13
C ASP A 88 13.42 17.78 -16.62
N TYR A 89 14.56 17.28 -16.13
CA TYR A 89 14.94 17.29 -14.72
C TYR A 89 16.38 17.73 -14.51
N PRO A 90 16.67 19.04 -14.61
CA PRO A 90 18.05 19.57 -14.59
C PRO A 90 18.79 19.34 -13.26
N ASN A 91 18.09 18.92 -12.21
CA ASN A 91 18.68 18.65 -10.90
C ASN A 91 19.20 17.20 -10.73
N CYS A 92 19.09 16.34 -11.76
CA CYS A 92 19.61 14.97 -11.71
C CYS A 92 21.11 14.86 -11.37
N PRO A 93 22.02 15.80 -11.73
CA PRO A 93 23.42 15.70 -11.36
C PRO A 93 23.67 15.81 -9.84
N LEU A 94 22.69 16.28 -9.06
CA LEU A 94 22.78 16.25 -7.59
C LEU A 94 22.88 14.82 -7.05
N LEU A 95 22.36 13.82 -7.77
CA LEU A 95 22.49 12.41 -7.39
C LEU A 95 23.96 11.98 -7.31
N LEU A 96 24.83 12.51 -8.17
CA LEU A 96 26.25 12.18 -8.20
C LEU A 96 27.03 12.75 -7.00
N LYS A 97 26.44 13.72 -6.29
CA LYS A 97 27.02 14.29 -5.06
C LYS A 97 26.77 13.39 -3.84
N CYS A 98 25.79 12.50 -3.90
CA CYS A 98 25.49 11.57 -2.81
C CYS A 98 26.68 10.67 -2.51
N VAL A 99 27.04 10.54 -1.23
CA VAL A 99 28.20 9.74 -0.80
C VAL A 99 28.00 8.27 -1.14
N ASP A 100 26.77 7.79 -0.94
CA ASP A 100 26.39 6.39 -1.19
C ASP A 100 26.56 6.01 -2.65
N VAL A 101 26.35 6.93 -3.59
CA VAL A 101 26.49 6.67 -5.02
C VAL A 101 27.94 6.35 -5.34
N LYS A 102 28.88 7.19 -4.90
CA LYS A 102 30.31 7.02 -5.18
C LYS A 102 30.86 5.70 -4.62
N GLN A 103 30.33 5.26 -3.48
CA GLN A 103 30.78 4.03 -2.83
C GLN A 103 30.13 2.79 -3.42
N HIS A 104 28.85 2.85 -3.78
CA HIS A 104 28.06 1.66 -4.09
C HIS A 104 27.71 1.49 -5.57
N ILE A 105 28.13 2.39 -6.46
CA ILE A 105 27.83 2.32 -7.91
C ILE A 105 28.30 1.02 -8.56
N HIS A 106 29.45 0.48 -8.12
CA HIS A 106 30.00 -0.81 -8.57
C HIS A 106 29.03 -2.00 -8.40
N HIS A 107 28.00 -1.87 -7.55
CA HIS A 107 26.99 -2.91 -7.37
C HIS A 107 26.02 -3.04 -8.55
N ILE A 108 25.87 -1.99 -9.37
CA ILE A 108 24.94 -1.98 -10.52
C ILE A 108 25.66 -1.75 -11.86
N THR A 109 26.95 -1.42 -11.83
CA THR A 109 27.76 -1.16 -13.02
C THR A 109 28.99 -2.06 -13.14
N GLU A 110 29.43 -2.29 -14.37
CA GLU A 110 30.81 -2.66 -14.68
C GLU A 110 31.67 -1.39 -14.76
N GLU A 111 32.80 -1.40 -14.05
CA GLU A 111 33.73 -0.27 -14.02
C GLU A 111 34.95 -0.55 -14.90
N LYS A 112 35.37 0.46 -15.66
CA LYS A 112 36.66 0.51 -16.34
C LYS A 112 37.35 1.82 -15.98
N GLU A 113 38.60 1.71 -15.57
CA GLU A 113 39.45 2.85 -15.27
C GLU A 113 40.44 3.06 -16.41
N ILE A 114 40.43 4.26 -16.98
CA ILE A 114 41.37 4.68 -18.02
C ILE A 114 42.00 5.99 -17.54
N GLY A 115 43.28 5.93 -17.16
CA GLY A 115 43.96 7.06 -16.55
C GLY A 115 43.40 7.38 -15.16
N SER A 116 42.99 8.64 -14.93
CA SER A 116 42.37 9.11 -13.68
C SER A 116 40.84 9.11 -13.71
N GLN A 117 40.22 8.66 -14.82
CA GLN A 117 38.77 8.72 -15.01
C GLN A 117 38.15 7.33 -15.01
N LYS A 118 37.03 7.21 -14.28
CA LYS A 118 36.23 6.00 -14.20
C LYS A 118 35.07 6.06 -15.19
N PHE A 119 34.89 4.98 -15.92
CA PHE A 119 33.81 4.79 -16.86
C PHE A 119 32.95 3.63 -16.39
N HIS A 120 31.64 3.83 -16.45
CA HIS A 120 30.65 2.89 -15.96
C HIS A 120 29.78 2.42 -17.13
N LYS A 121 29.41 1.14 -17.08
CA LYS A 121 28.41 0.54 -17.97
C LYS A 121 27.41 -0.23 -17.12
N TYR A 122 26.13 -0.18 -17.46
CA TYR A 122 25.12 -1.00 -16.80
C TYR A 122 25.49 -2.48 -16.85
N SER A 123 25.26 -3.20 -15.74
CA SER A 123 25.43 -4.64 -15.68
C SER A 123 24.25 -5.28 -14.98
N GLN A 124 23.48 -6.04 -15.76
CA GLN A 124 22.28 -6.72 -15.28
C GLN A 124 22.61 -7.78 -14.23
N GLU A 125 23.71 -8.53 -14.39
CA GLU A 125 24.12 -9.55 -13.43
C GLU A 125 24.45 -8.96 -12.05
N ASN A 126 25.23 -7.87 -12.02
CA ASN A 126 25.57 -7.17 -10.79
C ASN A 126 24.30 -6.59 -10.12
N THR A 127 23.43 -6.00 -10.93
CA THR A 127 22.15 -5.44 -10.47
C THR A 127 21.26 -6.51 -9.84
N LEU A 128 21.14 -7.71 -10.43
CA LEU A 128 20.37 -8.81 -9.84
C LEU A 128 20.96 -9.30 -8.51
N LYS A 129 22.30 -9.39 -8.40
CA LYS A 129 22.98 -9.72 -7.13
C LYS A 129 22.70 -8.66 -6.06
N TRP A 130 22.73 -7.38 -6.43
CA TRP A 130 22.40 -6.27 -5.54
C TRP A 130 20.93 -6.29 -5.10
N LEU A 131 19.99 -6.48 -6.04
CA LEU A 131 18.56 -6.57 -5.75
C LEU A 131 18.24 -7.76 -4.83
N LYS A 132 18.88 -8.92 -5.00
CA LYS A 132 18.73 -10.06 -4.08
C LYS A 132 19.14 -9.70 -2.65
N LYS A 133 20.20 -8.92 -2.47
CA LYS A 133 20.61 -8.41 -1.15
C LYS A 133 19.56 -7.46 -0.58
N LYS A 134 19.00 -6.56 -1.40
CA LYS A 134 17.90 -5.67 -1.00
C LYS A 134 16.65 -6.43 -0.58
N VAL A 135 16.24 -7.46 -1.33
CA VAL A 135 15.11 -8.34 -0.96
C VAL A 135 15.36 -8.99 0.39
N THR A 136 16.55 -9.57 0.61
CA THR A 136 16.91 -10.17 1.90
C THR A 136 16.88 -9.15 3.05
N GLN A 137 17.36 -7.92 2.81
CA GLN A 137 17.32 -6.83 3.78
C GLN A 137 15.88 -6.43 4.13
N THR A 138 15.00 -6.31 3.12
CA THR A 138 13.58 -6.02 3.31
C THR A 138 12.89 -7.14 4.08
N VAL A 139 13.13 -8.41 3.75
CA VAL A 139 12.59 -9.56 4.50
C VAL A 139 12.99 -9.50 5.98
N LYS A 140 14.26 -9.18 6.26
CA LYS A 140 14.73 -9.00 7.65
C LYS A 140 13.95 -7.87 8.34
N ALA A 141 13.78 -6.72 7.68
CA ALA A 141 13.03 -5.60 8.22
C ALA A 141 11.55 -5.93 8.46
N LEU A 142 10.89 -6.64 7.53
CA LEU A 142 9.50 -7.08 7.67
C LEU A 142 9.32 -7.96 8.91
N LYS A 143 10.21 -8.93 9.12
CA LYS A 143 10.22 -9.81 10.30
C LYS A 143 10.49 -9.03 11.60
N SER A 144 11.47 -8.11 11.59
CA SER A 144 11.79 -7.31 12.78
C SER A 144 10.68 -6.33 13.17
N ASN A 145 9.89 -5.84 12.21
CA ASN A 145 8.75 -4.96 12.46
C ASN A 145 7.42 -5.72 12.65
N ASN A 146 7.44 -7.06 12.69
CA ASN A 146 6.26 -7.92 12.84
C ASN A 146 5.14 -7.63 11.82
N ILE A 147 5.52 -7.36 10.56
CA ILE A 147 4.56 -7.12 9.48
C ILE A 147 4.05 -8.46 8.94
N CYS A 148 2.73 -8.66 8.98
CA CYS A 148 2.07 -9.81 8.36
C CYS A 148 2.09 -9.66 6.83
N VAL A 149 2.52 -10.72 6.13
CA VAL A 149 2.68 -10.74 4.66
C VAL A 149 1.82 -11.80 3.97
N GLY A 150 1.17 -12.68 4.72
CA GLY A 150 0.28 -13.71 4.18
C GLY A 150 -1.02 -13.15 3.59
N GLU A 151 -1.80 -14.01 2.93
CA GLU A 151 -3.08 -13.71 2.26
C GLU A 151 -4.23 -13.26 3.21
N ARG A 152 -3.91 -12.94 4.47
CA ARG A 152 -4.91 -12.55 5.47
C ARG A 152 -5.22 -11.07 5.34
N VAL A 153 -6.51 -10.76 5.21
CA VAL A 153 -7.00 -9.38 5.29
C VAL A 153 -6.94 -8.94 6.75
N HIS A 154 -6.03 -8.00 7.06
CA HIS A 154 -6.04 -7.29 8.32
C HIS A 154 -6.72 -5.93 8.13
N ALA A 155 -7.86 -5.75 8.77
CA ALA A 155 -8.41 -4.41 8.98
C ALA A 155 -7.66 -3.74 10.13
N ALA A 156 -7.35 -2.44 10.04
CA ALA A 156 -6.70 -1.68 11.11
C ALA A 156 -7.45 -1.77 12.46
N THR A 157 -8.74 -2.12 12.44
CA THR A 157 -9.61 -2.29 13.61
C THR A 157 -9.71 -3.74 14.12
N PHE A 158 -9.08 -4.72 13.46
CA PHE A 158 -9.16 -6.13 13.83
C PHE A 158 -7.77 -6.73 14.06
N ILE A 159 -7.42 -6.88 15.34
CA ILE A 159 -6.23 -7.61 15.78
C ILE A 159 -6.63 -9.08 15.92
N SER A 160 -6.06 -9.95 15.09
CA SER A 160 -6.23 -11.40 15.27
C SER A 160 -5.12 -11.94 16.18
N ASP A 161 -5.48 -12.54 17.31
CA ASP A 161 -4.53 -13.18 18.24
C ASP A 161 -3.92 -14.50 17.72
N LYS A 162 -4.12 -14.83 16.44
CA LYS A 162 -3.59 -16.06 15.84
C LYS A 162 -2.12 -15.87 15.46
N PRO A 163 -1.25 -16.86 15.73
CA PRO A 163 0.15 -16.78 15.36
C PRO A 163 0.30 -16.56 13.85
N ILE A 164 1.29 -15.75 13.47
CA ILE A 164 1.69 -15.50 12.10
C ILE A 164 2.22 -16.84 11.54
N THR A 165 1.51 -17.41 10.57
CA THR A 165 1.92 -18.65 9.88
C THR A 165 2.52 -18.34 8.51
N ASP A 166 3.10 -17.15 8.35
CA ASP A 166 3.60 -16.68 7.07
C ASP A 166 4.88 -17.44 6.71
N THR A 167 4.89 -18.01 5.52
CA THR A 167 6.01 -18.79 5.02
C THR A 167 7.15 -17.84 4.62
N ASN A 168 8.40 -18.31 4.66
CA ASN A 168 9.52 -17.48 4.21
C ASN A 168 9.37 -17.03 2.75
N GLU A 169 8.72 -17.84 1.91
CA GLU A 169 8.39 -17.50 0.52
C GLU A 169 7.44 -16.31 0.41
N ASP A 170 6.44 -16.21 1.31
CA ASP A 170 5.49 -15.10 1.35
C ASP A 170 6.20 -13.78 1.65
N TYR A 171 7.15 -13.80 2.59
CA TYR A 171 7.98 -12.62 2.86
C TYR A 171 8.84 -12.21 1.67
N ILE A 172 9.44 -13.17 0.96
CA ILE A 172 10.27 -12.89 -0.22
C ILE A 172 9.38 -12.29 -1.31
N ARG A 173 8.17 -12.82 -1.51
CA ARG A 173 7.22 -12.31 -2.49
C ARG A 173 6.73 -10.91 -2.15
N TYR A 174 6.40 -10.66 -0.88
CA TYR A 174 6.00 -9.33 -0.43
C TYR A 174 7.15 -8.31 -0.57
N ALA A 175 8.37 -8.70 -0.20
CA ALA A 175 9.56 -7.88 -0.38
C ALA A 175 9.88 -7.61 -1.86
N HIS A 176 9.68 -8.60 -2.74
CA HIS A 176 9.77 -8.42 -4.19
C HIS A 176 8.76 -7.39 -4.68
N GLY A 177 7.50 -7.46 -4.23
CA GLY A 177 6.47 -6.48 -4.55
C GLY A 177 6.86 -5.05 -4.15
N LEU A 178 7.31 -4.86 -2.90
CA LEU A 178 7.79 -3.56 -2.42
C LEU A 178 8.95 -3.00 -3.24
N ILE A 179 9.89 -3.85 -3.66
CA ILE A 179 11.04 -3.43 -4.48
C ILE A 179 10.61 -3.17 -5.94
N SER A 180 9.61 -3.89 -6.43
CA SER A 180 9.10 -3.75 -7.81
C SER A 180 8.54 -2.36 -8.09
N ASP A 181 8.03 -1.67 -7.05
CA ASP A 181 7.60 -0.28 -7.17
C ASP A 181 8.75 0.69 -7.49
N TYR A 182 10.00 0.28 -7.19
CA TYR A 182 11.22 1.10 -7.35
C TYR A 182 12.06 0.76 -8.59
N ILE A 183 11.67 -0.23 -9.40
CA ILE A 183 12.42 -0.71 -10.56
C ILE A 183 11.52 -0.88 -11.80
N PRO A 184 12.09 -0.91 -13.02
CA PRO A 184 11.31 -1.16 -14.23
C PRO A 184 10.67 -2.56 -14.22
N GLU A 185 9.51 -2.69 -14.87
CA GLU A 185 8.75 -3.94 -14.92
C GLU A 185 9.57 -5.11 -15.50
N ASP A 186 10.38 -4.85 -16.53
CA ASP A 186 11.27 -5.84 -17.15
C ASP A 186 12.25 -6.44 -16.11
N LEU A 187 12.87 -5.58 -15.32
CA LEU A 187 13.83 -5.98 -14.29
C LEU A 187 13.13 -6.68 -13.11
N SER A 188 11.89 -6.29 -12.80
CA SER A 188 11.07 -6.98 -11.80
C SER A 188 10.77 -8.43 -12.18
N LYS A 189 10.45 -8.70 -13.45
CA LYS A 189 10.23 -10.06 -13.98
C LYS A 189 11.50 -10.90 -13.93
N GLU A 190 12.64 -10.31 -14.26
CA GLU A 190 13.94 -11.00 -14.17
C GLU A 190 14.35 -11.29 -12.72
N LEU A 191 14.12 -10.34 -11.81
CA LEU A 191 14.35 -10.55 -10.38
C LEU A 191 13.46 -11.68 -9.84
N LEU A 192 12.20 -11.76 -10.26
CA LEU A 192 11.29 -12.83 -9.87
C LEU A 192 11.84 -14.21 -10.28
N LYS A 193 12.30 -14.33 -11.54
CA LYS A 193 12.96 -15.54 -12.05
C LYS A 193 14.24 -15.86 -11.28
N TYR A 194 15.05 -14.85 -10.97
CA TYR A 194 16.31 -15.00 -10.23
C TYR A 194 16.09 -15.44 -8.77
N LEU A 195 14.97 -15.04 -8.15
CA LEU A 195 14.58 -15.46 -6.81
C LEU A 195 13.96 -16.87 -6.77
N GLY A 196 13.66 -17.47 -7.92
CA GLY A 196 13.04 -18.79 -8.02
C GLY A 196 11.58 -18.83 -7.56
N LEU A 197 10.91 -17.68 -7.51
CA LEU A 197 9.50 -17.61 -7.13
C LEU A 197 8.60 -17.95 -8.33
N PRO A 198 7.56 -18.79 -8.16
CA PRO A 198 6.62 -19.06 -9.24
C PRO A 198 5.88 -17.78 -9.62
N GLU A 199 5.71 -17.54 -10.94
CA GLU A 199 4.85 -16.48 -11.44
C GLU A 199 3.44 -16.69 -10.88
N LEU A 200 2.92 -15.67 -10.20
CA LEU A 200 1.50 -15.62 -9.88
C LEU A 200 0.74 -15.54 -11.20
N LYS A 201 0.13 -16.66 -11.61
CA LYS A 201 -1.03 -16.57 -12.50
C LYS A 201 -2.00 -15.62 -11.81
N SER A 202 -2.38 -14.55 -12.51
CA SER A 202 -3.40 -13.61 -12.07
C SER A 202 -4.52 -14.37 -11.36
N PRO A 203 -5.03 -13.89 -10.22
CA PRO A 203 -6.18 -14.53 -9.59
C PRO A 203 -7.25 -14.70 -10.66
N THR A 204 -7.67 -15.94 -10.87
CA THR A 204 -8.82 -16.29 -11.71
C THR A 204 -9.91 -15.28 -11.40
N GLN A 205 -10.44 -14.60 -12.44
CA GLN A 205 -11.53 -13.63 -12.33
C GLN A 205 -12.43 -14.02 -11.17
N GLU A 206 -12.54 -13.14 -10.16
CA GLU A 206 -13.53 -13.32 -9.10
C GLU A 206 -14.84 -13.70 -9.77
N PRO A 207 -15.49 -14.83 -9.38
CA PRO A 207 -16.75 -15.20 -9.96
C PRO A 207 -17.65 -13.98 -9.85
N PRO A 208 -18.25 -13.51 -10.96
CA PRO A 208 -18.89 -12.21 -11.02
C PRO A 208 -19.81 -12.11 -9.81
N LEU A 209 -19.53 -11.14 -8.93
CA LEU A 209 -20.42 -10.77 -7.84
C LEU A 209 -21.80 -10.80 -8.46
N LYS A 210 -22.65 -11.74 -8.01
CA LYS A 210 -24.03 -11.85 -8.49
C LYS A 210 -24.58 -10.44 -8.35
N LYS A 211 -24.70 -9.73 -9.48
CA LYS A 211 -25.21 -8.37 -9.52
C LYS A 211 -26.54 -8.47 -8.81
N ARG A 212 -26.60 -7.99 -7.57
CA ARG A 212 -27.87 -7.77 -6.92
C ARG A 212 -28.58 -6.87 -7.90
N LYS A 213 -29.72 -7.33 -8.43
CA LYS A 213 -30.52 -6.55 -9.39
C LYS A 213 -30.71 -5.17 -8.77
N LEU A 214 -29.95 -4.19 -9.25
CA LEU A 214 -30.24 -2.79 -9.06
C LEU A 214 -31.49 -2.58 -9.91
N SER A 215 -32.64 -2.68 -9.25
CA SER A 215 -33.87 -2.15 -9.80
C SER A 215 -33.69 -0.64 -9.91
N ASP A 216 -33.95 -0.09 -11.08
CA ASP A 216 -33.88 1.33 -11.44
C ASP A 216 -35.01 2.17 -10.79
N ALA A 217 -35.49 1.75 -9.62
CA ALA A 217 -36.49 2.45 -8.85
C ALA A 217 -35.78 3.28 -7.77
N PRO A 218 -36.18 4.55 -7.53
CA PRO A 218 -35.65 5.33 -6.43
C PRO A 218 -35.75 4.53 -5.13
N VAL A 219 -34.62 4.36 -4.44
CA VAL A 219 -34.63 3.83 -3.07
C VAL A 219 -35.21 4.92 -2.20
N GLU A 220 -36.54 4.95 -2.09
CA GLU A 220 -37.19 5.76 -1.07
C GLU A 220 -36.82 5.16 0.29
N ALA A 221 -36.28 6.02 1.16
CA ALA A 221 -36.12 5.69 2.56
C ALA A 221 -37.52 5.41 3.13
N ASN A 222 -37.83 4.13 3.38
CA ASN A 222 -39.12 3.74 3.93
C ASN A 222 -39.36 4.27 5.36
N GLU A 223 -38.32 4.83 6.00
CA GLU A 223 -38.40 5.30 7.38
C GLU A 223 -37.78 6.69 7.49
N ASP A 224 -38.66 7.68 7.46
CA ASP A 224 -38.36 9.07 7.80
C ASP A 224 -38.24 9.18 9.34
N TYR A 225 -37.00 9.20 9.84
CA TYR A 225 -36.68 9.29 11.26
C TYR A 225 -36.99 10.67 11.87
N THR A 226 -37.53 11.63 11.12
CA THR A 226 -37.92 12.94 11.64
C THR A 226 -39.29 12.95 12.34
N LYS A 227 -40.04 11.83 12.32
CA LYS A 227 -41.42 11.75 12.83
C LYS A 227 -41.58 11.14 14.22
N PHE A 228 -40.63 11.35 15.14
CA PHE A 228 -40.75 10.88 16.52
C PHE A 228 -41.71 11.68 17.41
N ASN A 229 -42.56 12.56 16.86
CA ASN A 229 -43.41 13.46 17.66
C ASN A 229 -44.89 13.52 17.27
N THR A 230 -45.47 12.45 16.73
CA THR A 230 -46.94 12.33 16.59
C THR A 230 -47.47 11.07 17.23
N SER A 231 -48.23 11.25 18.30
CA SER A 231 -48.84 10.25 19.17
C SER A 231 -50.06 9.57 18.54
N ASP A 232 -49.89 8.76 17.50
CA ASP A 232 -50.98 7.91 16.99
C ASP A 232 -50.45 6.67 16.24
N LEU A 233 -50.14 5.61 16.98
CA LEU A 233 -49.83 4.28 16.42
C LEU A 233 -51.11 3.45 16.31
N LYS A 234 -51.79 3.50 15.16
CA LYS A 234 -52.75 2.46 14.77
C LYS A 234 -52.00 1.24 14.24
N PRO A 235 -52.26 0.02 14.74
CA PRO A 235 -51.52 -1.17 14.30
C PRO A 235 -51.98 -1.60 12.91
N LYS A 236 -51.14 -1.38 11.88
CA LYS A 236 -51.29 -2.07 10.59
C LYS A 236 -50.96 -3.55 10.80
N LYS A 237 -51.97 -4.42 10.67
CA LYS A 237 -51.79 -5.88 10.61
C LYS A 237 -51.01 -6.26 9.36
N ALA A 238 -49.72 -6.56 9.52
CA ALA A 238 -48.96 -7.26 8.50
C ALA A 238 -49.18 -8.77 8.66
N ASN A 239 -49.94 -9.38 7.76
CA ASN A 239 -50.02 -10.84 7.63
C ASN A 239 -48.69 -11.37 7.06
N SER A 240 -47.69 -11.49 7.91
CA SER A 240 -46.41 -12.15 7.60
C SER A 240 -46.59 -13.66 7.79
N LYS A 241 -46.50 -14.42 6.70
CA LYS A 241 -46.44 -15.89 6.75
C LYS A 241 -45.15 -16.29 7.47
N MET A 242 -45.28 -16.76 8.71
CA MET A 242 -44.14 -17.14 9.56
C MET A 242 -43.30 -18.25 8.90
N SER A 243 -41.97 -18.08 8.95
CA SER A 243 -40.98 -19.08 8.54
C SER A 243 -41.04 -20.33 9.43
N ALA A 244 -40.59 -21.48 8.93
CA ALA A 244 -40.56 -22.75 9.67
C ALA A 244 -39.83 -22.64 11.02
N ALA A 245 -38.75 -21.86 11.08
CA ALA A 245 -38.03 -21.59 12.32
C ALA A 245 -38.86 -20.76 13.33
N GLN A 246 -39.64 -19.81 12.85
CA GLN A 246 -40.53 -19.00 13.69
C GLN A 246 -41.72 -19.83 14.22
N LYS A 247 -42.22 -20.80 13.43
CA LYS A 247 -43.23 -21.77 13.89
C LYS A 247 -42.68 -22.72 14.95
N ALA A 248 -41.41 -23.11 14.86
CA ALA A 248 -40.76 -23.94 15.87
C ALA A 248 -40.59 -23.18 17.20
N LEU A 249 -40.13 -21.93 17.16
CA LEU A 249 -40.01 -21.06 18.34
C LEU A 249 -41.37 -20.72 18.99
N ALA A 250 -42.45 -20.68 18.21
CA ALA A 250 -43.80 -20.44 18.72
C ALA A 250 -44.39 -21.63 19.51
N LYS A 251 -43.88 -22.85 19.29
CA LYS A 251 -44.33 -24.08 19.98
C LYS A 251 -43.65 -24.33 21.32
N VAL A 252 -42.69 -23.48 21.71
CA VAL A 252 -42.01 -23.60 23.00
C VAL A 252 -42.99 -23.21 24.11
N ASP A 253 -43.08 -24.04 25.16
CA ASP A 253 -43.91 -23.78 26.33
C ASP A 253 -43.36 -22.55 27.09
N LYS A 254 -44.20 -21.52 27.23
CA LYS A 254 -43.85 -20.25 27.86
C LYS A 254 -44.35 -20.16 29.29
N THR A 255 -44.97 -21.22 29.82
CA THR A 255 -45.41 -21.24 31.21
C THR A 255 -44.18 -21.13 32.14
N GLY A 256 -44.16 -20.07 32.96
CA GLY A 256 -43.04 -19.75 33.86
C GLY A 256 -41.99 -18.76 33.31
N MET A 257 -41.99 -18.44 32.01
CA MET A 257 -41.07 -17.43 31.47
C MET A 257 -41.62 -16.02 31.69
N LYS A 258 -40.92 -15.20 32.48
CA LYS A 258 -41.24 -13.78 32.65
C LYS A 258 -40.93 -13.03 31.35
N SER A 259 -41.84 -12.17 30.91
CA SER A 259 -41.58 -11.25 29.80
C SER A 259 -40.36 -10.40 30.11
N ILE A 260 -39.51 -10.14 29.10
CA ILE A 260 -38.33 -9.30 29.25
C ILE A 260 -38.70 -7.88 29.73
N SER A 261 -39.90 -7.41 29.41
CA SER A 261 -40.43 -6.12 29.88
C SER A 261 -40.55 -6.04 31.40
N THR A 262 -40.71 -7.17 32.09
CA THR A 262 -40.79 -7.22 33.56
C THR A 262 -39.45 -6.93 34.24
N PHE A 263 -38.32 -7.02 33.53
CA PHE A 263 -36.99 -6.68 34.07
C PHE A 263 -36.70 -5.17 33.99
N PHE A 264 -37.42 -4.43 33.14
CA PHE A 264 -37.19 -3.02 32.90
C PHE A 264 -38.31 -2.10 33.43
N SER A 265 -39.34 -2.68 34.08
CA SER A 265 -40.37 -1.89 34.74
C SER A 265 -39.91 -1.43 36.12
N SER A 266 -40.17 -0.15 36.44
CA SER A 266 -39.86 0.42 37.75
C SER A 266 -40.67 -0.27 38.84
N LYS A 267 -40.02 -0.62 39.97
CA LYS A 267 -40.70 -1.23 41.13
C LYS A 267 -41.85 -0.31 41.62
N PRO A 268 -43.05 -0.85 41.89
CA PRO A 268 -44.13 -0.06 42.47
C PRO A 268 -43.74 0.44 43.87
N LYS A 269 -44.05 1.71 44.16
CA LYS A 269 -43.91 2.30 45.49
C LYS A 269 -44.89 1.62 46.44
N ALA A 270 -44.39 1.08 47.55
CA ALA A 270 -45.22 0.53 48.62
C ALA A 270 -46.00 1.67 49.29
N THR A 271 -47.32 1.66 49.16
CA THR A 271 -48.24 2.40 50.03
C THR A 271 -48.47 1.57 51.30
N LYS A 272 -48.25 2.18 52.46
CA LYS A 272 -48.55 1.64 53.79
C LYS A 272 -50.04 1.33 53.95
#